data_AF-A0A1Q4DWR9-F1
#
_entry.id   AF-A0A1Q4DWR9-F1
#
_cell.length_a   1.000
_cell.length_b   1.000
_cell.length_c   1.000
_cell.angle_alpha   90.00
_cell.angle_beta   90.00
_cell.angle_gamma   90.00
#
_symmetry.space_group_name_H-M   'P 1'
#
loop_
_entity.id
_entity.type
_entity.pdbx_description
1 polymer ?
#
loop_
_entity_poly.entity_id
_entity_poly.type
_entity_poly.pdbx_seq_one_letter_code
_entity_poly.pdbx_strand_id
1 'polypeptide(L)'
;MSATGALAHGDHDDQAERSVEQVARDNVVKLVTKGQLAPSWSKAKVLSVTSRMRGGARQDVVTLRNNAEVQASRKTLFIVLAADRSLISSSHKLQ
;
A
#
# COMPACT_ATOMS: atom_id res chain seq x y z
N MET A 1 51.56 -15.99 15.46
CA MET A 1 50.30 -15.81 16.19
C MET A 1 49.30 -15.21 15.22
N SER A 2 48.31 -15.99 14.83
CA SER A 2 47.20 -15.56 13.98
C SER A 2 46.27 -14.64 14.76
N ALA A 3 45.84 -13.54 14.14
CA ALA A 3 44.61 -12.87 14.48
C ALA A 3 43.85 -12.63 13.17
N THR A 4 42.92 -13.54 12.91
CA THR A 4 41.85 -13.45 11.93
C THR A 4 40.89 -12.32 12.32
N GLY A 5 40.37 -11.59 11.34
CA GLY A 5 39.29 -10.62 11.56
C GLY A 5 39.01 -9.88 10.25
N ALA A 6 38.43 -10.56 9.26
CA ALA A 6 37.00 -10.64 9.02
C ALA A 6 36.54 -9.56 8.04
N LEU A 7 36.20 -10.04 6.84
CA LEU A 7 35.35 -9.41 5.85
C LEU A 7 34.12 -8.82 6.54
N ALA A 8 33.89 -7.52 6.37
CA ALA A 8 32.57 -6.94 6.54
C ALA A 8 32.35 -6.01 5.35
N HIS A 9 31.83 -6.59 4.27
CA HIS A 9 31.17 -5.85 3.21
C HIS A 9 30.15 -4.90 3.85
N GLY A 10 30.40 -3.60 3.76
CA GLY A 10 29.38 -2.59 3.97
C GLY A 10 28.48 -2.50 2.74
N ASP A 11 27.87 -3.61 2.35
CA ASP A 11 26.70 -3.58 1.49
C ASP A 11 25.53 -3.29 2.44
N HIS A 12 25.41 -2.02 2.84
CA HIS A 12 24.15 -1.54 3.38
C HIS A 12 23.24 -1.48 2.16
N ASP A 13 22.62 -2.63 1.91
CA ASP A 13 21.45 -2.79 1.06
C ASP A 13 20.46 -1.72 1.55
N ASP A 14 20.45 -0.56 0.87
CA ASP A 14 19.41 0.44 1.01
C ASP A 14 18.12 -0.26 0.62
N GLN A 15 17.49 -0.95 1.58
CA GLN A 15 16.10 -1.38 1.47
C GLN A 15 15.31 -0.08 1.29
N ALA A 16 15.14 0.31 0.02
CA ALA A 16 14.36 1.47 -0.35
C ALA A 16 13.02 1.33 0.36
N GLU A 17 12.76 2.23 1.30
CA GLU A 17 11.52 2.21 2.07
C GLU A 17 10.37 2.19 1.06
N ARG A 18 9.53 1.14 1.11
CA ARG A 18 8.47 0.97 0.11
C ARG A 18 7.56 2.19 0.09
N SER A 19 7.28 2.68 -1.11
CA SER A 19 6.40 3.84 -1.28
C SER A 19 4.98 3.53 -0.80
N VAL A 20 4.23 4.58 -0.44
CA VAL A 20 2.82 4.45 0.01
C VAL A 20 1.98 3.75 -1.07
N GLU A 21 2.22 4.10 -2.33
CA GLU A 21 1.55 3.52 -3.49
C GLU A 21 1.89 2.03 -3.64
N GLN A 22 3.15 1.64 -3.44
CA GLN A 22 3.57 0.24 -3.49
C GLN A 22 2.87 -0.57 -2.40
N VAL A 23 2.88 -0.08 -1.15
CA VAL A 23 2.19 -0.76 -0.05
C VAL A 23 0.68 -0.85 -0.28
N ALA A 24 0.05 0.20 -0.81
CA ALA A 24 -1.37 0.16 -1.13
C ALA A 24 -1.69 -0.86 -2.24
N ARG A 25 -0.84 -0.95 -3.28
CA ARG A 25 -0.97 -1.96 -4.35
C ARG A 25 -0.81 -3.38 -3.80
N ASP A 26 0.17 -3.62 -2.94
CA ASP A 26 0.37 -4.92 -2.29
C ASP A 26 -0.87 -5.33 -1.49
N ASN A 27 -1.47 -4.39 -0.75
CA ASN A 27 -2.70 -4.64 -0.03
C ASN A 27 -3.88 -4.94 -0.97
N VAL A 28 -4.03 -4.22 -2.07
CA VAL A 28 -5.06 -4.53 -3.08
C VAL A 28 -4.88 -5.93 -3.65
N VAL A 29 -3.65 -6.34 -3.99
CA VAL A 29 -3.36 -7.70 -4.46
C VAL A 29 -3.74 -8.73 -3.40
N LYS A 30 -3.36 -8.51 -2.12
CA LYS A 30 -3.76 -9.41 -1.02
C LYS A 30 -5.28 -9.53 -0.88
N LEU A 31 -6.02 -8.42 -1.00
CA LEU A 31 -7.48 -8.41 -0.94
C LEU A 31 -8.11 -9.17 -2.12
N VAL A 32 -7.51 -9.07 -3.31
CA VAL A 32 -7.91 -9.87 -4.49
C VAL A 32 -7.65 -11.35 -4.24
N THR A 33 -6.47 -11.73 -3.76
CA THR A 33 -6.12 -13.13 -3.46
C THR A 33 -7.04 -13.74 -2.40
N LYS A 34 -7.47 -12.93 -1.41
CA LYS A 34 -8.44 -13.34 -0.38
C LYS A 34 -9.89 -13.38 -0.88
N GLY A 35 -10.16 -13.02 -2.14
CA GLY A 35 -11.52 -12.96 -2.69
C GLY A 35 -12.37 -11.79 -2.18
N GLN A 36 -11.77 -10.81 -1.50
CA GLN A 36 -12.47 -9.64 -0.96
C GLN A 36 -12.64 -8.53 -2.01
N LEU A 37 -11.83 -8.55 -3.07
CA LEU A 37 -11.96 -7.71 -4.25
C LEU A 37 -12.01 -8.56 -5.52
N ALA A 38 -12.67 -8.06 -6.56
CA ALA A 38 -12.68 -8.72 -7.85
C ALA A 38 -11.27 -8.76 -8.49
N PRO A 39 -10.91 -9.78 -9.28
CA PRO A 39 -9.59 -9.89 -9.90
C PRO A 39 -9.15 -8.68 -10.73
N SER A 40 -10.10 -7.94 -11.31
CA SER A 40 -9.84 -6.73 -12.08
C SER A 40 -9.13 -5.63 -11.28
N TRP A 41 -9.23 -5.64 -9.94
CA TRP A 41 -8.56 -4.68 -9.06
C TRP A 41 -7.05 -4.78 -9.06
N SER A 42 -6.48 -5.93 -9.44
CA SER A 42 -5.03 -6.09 -9.64
C SER A 42 -4.45 -5.09 -10.65
N LYS A 43 -5.29 -4.58 -11.57
CA LYS A 43 -4.93 -3.62 -12.62
C LYS A 43 -5.36 -2.18 -12.30
N ALA A 44 -5.82 -1.92 -11.08
CA ALA A 44 -6.27 -0.59 -10.68
C ALA A 44 -5.11 0.42 -10.72
N LYS A 45 -5.45 1.66 -11.07
CA LYS A 45 -4.50 2.78 -11.08
C LYS A 45 -4.64 3.59 -9.80
N VAL A 46 -3.52 3.93 -9.18
CA VAL A 46 -3.49 4.94 -8.13
C VAL A 46 -3.74 6.30 -8.79
N LEU A 47 -4.73 7.03 -8.30
CA LEU A 47 -5.06 8.39 -8.75
C LEU A 47 -4.41 9.46 -7.88
N SER A 48 -4.39 9.25 -6.57
CA SER A 48 -3.83 10.21 -5.62
C SER A 48 -3.43 9.54 -4.31
N VAL A 49 -2.52 10.20 -3.60
CA VAL A 49 -2.16 9.91 -2.22
C VAL A 49 -2.33 11.20 -1.43
N THR A 50 -3.13 11.15 -0.36
CA THR A 50 -3.38 12.29 0.51
C THR A 50 -3.08 11.91 1.96
N SER A 51 -2.12 12.59 2.58
CA SER A 51 -1.89 12.46 4.02
C SER A 51 -2.92 13.29 4.79
N ARG A 52 -3.49 12.73 5.86
CA ARG A 52 -4.40 13.41 6.79
C ARG A 52 -4.08 13.06 8.24
N MET A 53 -4.49 13.92 9.18
CA MET A 53 -4.54 13.58 10.60
C MET A 53 -5.96 13.14 10.96
N ARG A 54 -6.12 12.01 11.64
CA ARG A 54 -7.40 11.53 12.17
C ARG A 54 -7.20 10.98 13.58
N GLY A 55 -7.93 11.52 14.55
CA GLY A 55 -7.81 11.09 15.96
C GLY A 55 -6.39 11.24 16.52
N GLY A 56 -5.64 12.26 16.09
CA GLY A 56 -4.25 12.49 16.52
C GLY A 56 -3.19 11.64 15.80
N ALA A 57 -3.58 10.73 14.90
CA ALA A 57 -2.65 9.90 14.14
C ALA A 57 -2.60 10.32 12.66
N ARG A 58 -1.39 10.30 12.07
CA ARG A 58 -1.21 10.47 10.63
C ARG A 58 -1.70 9.22 9.90
N GLN A 59 -2.47 9.44 8.84
CA GLN A 59 -2.96 8.42 7.93
C GLN A 59 -2.70 8.84 6.49
N ASP A 60 -2.34 7.91 5.63
CA ASP A 60 -2.24 8.13 4.20
C ASP A 60 -3.44 7.48 3.50
N VAL A 61 -4.19 8.28 2.74
CA VAL A 61 -5.33 7.83 1.95
C VAL A 61 -4.89 7.70 0.50
N VAL A 62 -4.84 6.47 0.01
CA VAL A 62 -4.55 6.15 -1.38
C VAL A 62 -5.85 5.91 -2.12
N THR A 63 -6.11 6.72 -3.15
CA THR A 63 -7.30 6.58 -4.00
C THR A 63 -6.94 5.78 -5.24
N LEU A 64 -7.60 4.64 -5.45
CA LEU A 64 -7.44 3.79 -6.62
C LEU A 64 -8.69 3.81 -7.50
N ARG A 65 -8.49 3.71 -8.81
CA ARG A 65 -9.55 3.62 -9.81
C ARG A 65 -9.41 2.35 -10.63
N ASN A 66 -10.51 1.63 -10.76
CA ASN A 66 -10.67 0.49 -11.64
C ASN A 66 -11.82 0.76 -12.62
N ASN A 67 -11.50 1.07 -13.88
CA ASN A 67 -12.51 1.33 -14.91
C ASN A 67 -13.15 0.05 -15.47
N ALA A 68 -12.57 -1.12 -15.19
CA ALA A 68 -13.14 -2.42 -15.56
C ALA A 68 -14.26 -2.88 -14.62
N GLU A 69 -14.46 -2.19 -13.49
CA GLU A 69 -15.64 -2.42 -12.65
C GLU A 69 -16.92 -1.99 -13.36
N VAL A 70 -17.90 -2.89 -13.38
CA VAL A 70 -19.21 -2.63 -14.02
C VAL A 70 -20.02 -1.64 -13.18
N GLN A 71 -19.95 -1.77 -11.86
CA GLN A 71 -20.70 -0.93 -10.94
C GLN A 71 -20.01 0.42 -10.74
N ALA A 72 -20.65 1.51 -11.17
CA ALA A 72 -20.09 2.86 -11.10
C ALA A 72 -19.68 3.27 -9.68
N SER A 73 -20.48 2.88 -8.67
CA SER A 73 -20.22 3.14 -7.25
C SER A 73 -19.01 2.38 -6.68
N ARG A 74 -18.53 1.35 -7.37
CA ARG A 74 -17.39 0.53 -6.95
C ARG A 74 -16.13 0.85 -7.72
N LYS A 75 -16.19 1.63 -8.81
CA LYS A 75 -14.99 1.94 -9.63
C LYS A 75 -13.86 2.62 -8.86
N THR A 76 -14.14 3.22 -7.70
CA THR A 76 -13.13 3.84 -6.84
C THR A 76 -12.97 3.04 -5.55
N LEU A 77 -11.74 2.87 -5.09
CA LEU A 77 -11.39 2.24 -3.81
C LEU A 77 -10.42 3.16 -3.06
N PHE A 78 -10.69 3.36 -1.78
CA PHE A 78 -9.83 4.09 -0.86
C PHE A 78 -9.12 3.08 0.02
N ILE A 79 -7.80 3.12 0.03
CA ILE A 79 -6.93 2.39 0.95
C ILE A 79 -6.40 3.39 1.96
N VAL A 80 -6.70 3.18 3.24
CA VAL A 80 -6.19 4.01 4.32
C VAL A 80 -5.08 3.26 5.01
N LEU A 81 -3.90 3.84 5.03
CA LEU A 81 -2.72 3.32 5.71
C LEU A 81 -2.41 4.18 6.94
N ALA A 82 -1.91 3.56 8.00
CA ALA A 82 -1.31 4.25 9.12
C ALA A 82 0.09 4.78 8.74
N ALA A 83 0.66 5.61 9.62
CA ALA A 83 2.02 6.13 9.44
C ALA A 83 3.08 5.02 9.31
N ASP A 84 2.87 3.87 9.97
CA ASP A 84 3.72 2.68 9.91
C ASP A 84 3.46 1.78 8.68
N ARG A 85 2.69 2.28 7.71
CA ARG A 85 2.28 1.57 6.48
C ARG A 85 1.32 0.40 6.71
N SER A 86 0.82 0.18 7.93
CA SER A 86 -0.20 -0.85 8.18
C SER A 86 -1.54 -0.46 7.56
N LEU A 87 -2.29 -1.46 7.09
CA LEU A 87 -3.62 -1.24 6.51
C LEU A 87 -4.65 -0.96 7.62
N ILE A 88 -5.21 0.24 7.62
CA ILE A 88 -6.32 0.60 8.53
C ILE A 88 -7.65 0.18 7.90
N SER A 89 -7.89 0.55 6.64
CA SER A 89 -9.15 0.22 5.97
C SER A 89 -9.05 0.20 4.45
N SER A 90 -9.99 -0.51 3.83
CA SER A 90 -10.20 -0.55 2.38
C SER A 90 -11.70 -0.45 2.08
N SER A 91 -12.14 0.60 1.39
CA SER A 91 -13.58 0.83 1.15
C SER A 91 -13.83 1.59 -0.15
N HIS A 92 -15.00 1.37 -0.77
CA HIS A 92 -15.47 2.14 -1.92
C HIS A 92 -16.03 3.52 -1.53
N LYS A 93 -16.15 3.79 -0.24
CA LYS A 93 -16.54 5.10 0.33
C LYS A 93 -15.45 5.53 1.30
N LEU A 94 -14.98 6.77 1.18
CA LEU A 94 -14.02 7.31 2.13
C LEU A 94 -14.74 7.55 3.47
N GLN A 95 -14.25 6.90 4.52
CA GLN A 95 -14.73 7.06 5.90
C GLN A 95 -13.76 7.84 6.77
#